data_AF-A0A376L1D4-F1
#
_entry.id   AF-A0A376L1D4-F1
#
_cell.length_a   1.000
_cell.length_b   1.000
_cell.length_c   1.000
_cell.angle_alpha   90.00
_cell.angle_beta   90.00
_cell.angle_gamma   90.00
#
_symmetry.space_group_name_H-M   'P 1'
#
loop_
_entity.id
_entity.type
_entity.pdbx_description
1 polymer ?
#
loop_
_entity_poly.entity_id
_entity_poly.type
_entity_poly.pdbx_seq_one_letter_code
_entity_poly.pdbx_strand_id
1 'polypeptide(L)'
;MQKWLATRASTPWHNGTFDRALPENIQPDSCKPTVLYAPTFGALSSLPHWAEKLGRLSGDVNLICKLHHGTSSRPQEAASLALARRHLKQLTDSARHTLALLAKADYVLTDNSGFIFDAIHVDKRVILLDFPGMTELLDGEKSYSTPDSADQRIREILPVAHDVAELRYLLSEVFDWVAVQAKLAEIRHHYCDAFMDGKAGERAAIVIVEALG
;
A
#
# COMPACT_ATOMS: atom_id res chain seq x y z
N MET A 1 40.36 15.78 8.19
CA MET A 1 38.92 15.76 7.83
C MET A 1 38.61 14.44 7.16
N GLN A 2 38.21 13.46 7.97
CA GLN A 2 38.24 12.04 7.65
C GLN A 2 36.80 11.52 7.56
N LYS A 3 36.47 10.90 6.42
CA LYS A 3 35.36 9.96 6.19
C LYS A 3 33.93 10.40 6.55
N TRP A 4 33.31 11.17 5.66
CA TRP A 4 31.90 10.96 5.32
C TRP A 4 31.86 10.28 3.94
N LEU A 5 32.41 9.06 3.86
CA LEU A 5 32.05 8.19 2.73
C LEU A 5 30.61 7.80 3.00
N ALA A 6 29.71 8.30 2.16
CA ALA A 6 28.37 7.78 2.02
C ALA A 6 28.49 6.25 1.98
N THR A 7 28.05 5.59 3.06
CA THR A 7 27.72 4.17 3.01
C THR A 7 26.87 3.99 1.76
N ARG A 8 27.27 3.08 0.85
CA ARG A 8 26.50 2.68 -0.33
C ARG A 8 25.08 2.35 0.11
N ALA A 9 24.19 3.34 0.08
CA ALA A 9 22.90 3.28 0.70
C ALA A 9 21.93 2.79 -0.37
N SER A 10 21.91 1.46 -0.57
CA SER A 10 20.77 0.80 -1.21
C SER A 10 19.63 0.75 -0.19
N THR A 11 18.40 1.01 -0.63
CA THR A 11 17.23 0.83 0.26
C THR A 11 17.18 -0.62 0.79
N PRO A 12 16.71 -0.83 2.04
CA PRO A 12 16.67 -2.15 2.67
C PRO A 12 15.89 -3.22 1.91
N TRP A 13 14.94 -2.82 1.06
CA TRP A 13 14.20 -3.77 0.21
C TRP A 13 15.11 -4.40 -0.85
N HIS A 14 15.84 -3.58 -1.60
CA HIS A 14 16.63 -4.00 -2.77
C HIS A 14 17.85 -4.84 -2.40
N ASN A 15 18.40 -4.67 -1.19
CA ASN A 15 19.48 -5.50 -0.69
C ASN A 15 18.99 -6.67 0.19
N GLY A 16 17.68 -6.77 0.43
CA GLY A 16 17.08 -7.79 1.29
C GLY A 16 17.46 -7.70 2.77
N THR A 17 17.97 -6.57 3.27
CA THR A 17 18.49 -6.43 4.65
C THR A 17 17.45 -5.92 5.66
N PHE A 18 16.16 -6.00 5.35
CA PHE A 18 15.10 -5.57 6.26
C PHE A 18 14.66 -6.69 7.21
N ASP A 19 14.20 -6.29 8.40
CA ASP A 19 13.57 -7.21 9.35
C ASP A 19 12.26 -7.75 8.78
N ARG A 20 12.13 -9.07 8.74
CA ARG A 20 10.95 -9.78 8.22
C ARG A 20 9.96 -10.15 9.32
N ALA A 21 10.26 -9.83 10.58
CA ALA A 21 9.37 -10.08 11.70
C ALA A 21 8.06 -9.29 11.56
N LEU A 22 6.94 -10.02 11.60
CA LEU A 22 5.62 -9.44 11.71
C LEU A 22 5.35 -9.00 13.16
N PRO A 23 4.43 -8.05 13.38
CA PRO A 23 3.91 -7.74 14.71
C PRO A 23 3.43 -8.99 15.45
N GLU A 24 3.64 -9.05 16.77
CA GLU A 24 3.29 -10.22 17.60
C GLU A 24 1.81 -10.63 17.51
N ASN A 25 0.92 -9.65 17.27
CA ASN A 25 -0.51 -9.86 17.13
C ASN A 25 -0.94 -10.33 15.73
N ILE A 26 0.00 -10.53 14.82
CA ILE A 26 -0.24 -10.98 13.44
C ILE A 26 0.33 -12.40 13.30
N GLN A 27 -0.55 -13.36 13.05
CA GLN A 27 -0.22 -14.78 12.96
C GLN A 27 -0.92 -15.37 11.73
N PRO A 28 -0.32 -15.21 10.53
CA PRO A 28 -0.91 -15.70 9.29
C PRO A 28 -0.88 -17.22 9.23
N ASP A 29 -1.99 -17.84 8.83
CA ASP A 29 -2.08 -19.26 8.50
C ASP A 29 -1.30 -19.54 7.21
N SER A 30 -0.29 -20.40 7.28
CA SER A 30 0.54 -20.76 6.11
C SER A 30 -0.23 -21.36 4.93
N CYS A 31 -1.44 -21.88 5.16
CA CYS A 31 -2.25 -22.51 4.12
C CYS A 31 -3.12 -21.51 3.33
N LYS A 32 -3.18 -20.24 3.74
CA LYS A 32 -4.03 -19.22 3.13
C LYS A 32 -3.21 -18.12 2.47
N PRO A 33 -3.68 -17.56 1.34
CA PRO A 33 -3.05 -16.37 0.78
C PRO A 33 -3.16 -15.20 1.75
N THR A 34 -2.15 -14.35 1.79
CA THR A 34 -2.08 -13.17 2.64
C THR A 34 -2.46 -11.90 1.87
N VAL A 35 -3.47 -11.22 2.39
CA VAL A 35 -4.01 -9.97 1.85
C VAL A 35 -3.68 -8.85 2.84
N LEU A 36 -2.85 -7.91 2.39
CA LEU A 36 -2.53 -6.70 3.16
C LEU A 36 -3.48 -5.58 2.75
N TYR A 37 -4.36 -5.18 3.66
CA TYR A 37 -5.25 -4.04 3.49
C TYR A 37 -4.65 -2.77 4.12
N ALA A 38 -4.38 -1.75 3.32
CA ALA A 38 -3.77 -0.50 3.76
C ALA A 38 -4.58 0.71 3.26
N PRO A 39 -5.71 1.04 3.92
CA PRO A 39 -6.53 2.18 3.54
C PRO A 39 -5.90 3.52 3.92
N THR A 40 -6.29 4.58 3.21
CA THR A 40 -6.08 5.95 3.64
C THR A 40 -6.98 6.28 4.84
N PHE A 41 -6.89 7.52 5.34
CA PHE A 41 -7.72 8.04 6.43
C PHE A 41 -8.60 9.20 5.94
N GLY A 42 -9.61 9.58 6.72
CA GLY A 42 -10.53 10.66 6.35
C GLY A 42 -11.53 10.26 5.27
N ALA A 43 -12.07 11.25 4.56
CA ALA A 43 -13.21 11.07 3.65
C ALA A 43 -12.94 10.13 2.48
N LEU A 44 -11.69 10.03 2.02
CA LEU A 44 -11.30 9.13 0.93
C LEU A 44 -10.95 7.71 1.39
N SER A 45 -11.09 7.41 2.67
CA SER A 45 -10.84 6.08 3.22
C SER A 45 -11.89 5.09 2.74
N SER A 46 -11.44 3.96 2.20
CA SER A 46 -12.29 2.80 1.92
C SER A 46 -12.78 2.10 3.20
N LEU A 47 -12.18 2.40 4.36
CA LEU A 47 -12.41 1.67 5.60
C LEU A 47 -13.88 1.62 6.03
N PRO A 48 -14.65 2.73 6.04
CA PRO A 48 -16.06 2.70 6.40
C PRO A 48 -16.92 1.85 5.46
N HIS A 49 -16.48 1.67 4.21
CA HIS A 49 -17.23 0.97 3.16
C HIS A 49 -16.86 -0.51 3.02
N TRP A 50 -15.67 -0.89 3.48
CA TRP A 50 -15.07 -2.19 3.24
C TRP A 50 -14.73 -2.99 4.50
N ALA A 51 -14.49 -2.37 5.66
CA ALA A 51 -13.99 -3.09 6.84
C ALA A 51 -14.84 -4.32 7.22
N GLU A 52 -16.17 -4.18 7.26
CA GLU A 52 -17.07 -5.29 7.55
C GLU A 52 -17.03 -6.39 6.46
N LYS A 53 -17.08 -5.97 5.19
CA LYS A 53 -17.07 -6.88 4.03
C LYS A 53 -15.77 -7.70 4.00
N LEU A 54 -14.63 -7.04 4.19
CA LEU A 54 -13.32 -7.68 4.25
C LEU A 54 -13.20 -8.59 5.48
N GLY A 55 -13.73 -8.17 6.64
CA GLY A 55 -13.78 -9.01 7.84
C GLY A 55 -14.44 -10.37 7.60
N ARG A 56 -15.46 -10.43 6.72
CA ARG A 56 -16.13 -11.68 6.31
C ARG A 56 -15.28 -12.57 5.39
N LEU A 57 -14.24 -12.03 4.75
CA LEU A 57 -13.28 -12.79 3.92
C LEU A 57 -12.18 -13.47 4.74
N SER A 58 -12.06 -13.17 6.05
CA SER A 58 -11.02 -13.74 6.92
C SER A 58 -11.05 -15.27 7.06
N GLY A 59 -12.15 -15.91 6.65
CA GLY A 59 -12.24 -17.36 6.50
C GLY A 59 -11.39 -17.90 5.35
N ASP A 60 -11.27 -17.14 4.26
CA ASP A 60 -10.66 -17.58 3.00
C ASP A 60 -9.21 -17.11 2.86
N VAL A 61 -8.87 -15.97 3.48
CA VAL A 61 -7.55 -15.33 3.37
C VAL A 61 -7.01 -14.87 4.72
N ASN A 62 -5.68 -14.75 4.85
CA ASN A 62 -5.07 -14.01 5.94
C ASN A 62 -5.22 -12.51 5.68
N LEU A 63 -6.29 -11.92 6.21
CA LEU A 63 -6.49 -10.47 6.12
C LEU A 63 -5.71 -9.75 7.22
N ILE A 64 -4.68 -9.00 6.82
CA ILE A 64 -3.89 -8.14 7.69
C ILE A 64 -4.19 -6.68 7.32
N CYS A 65 -4.58 -5.86 8.28
CA CYS A 65 -4.83 -4.45 8.07
C CYS A 65 -3.70 -3.60 8.66
N LYS A 66 -3.09 -2.77 7.80
CA LYS A 66 -2.14 -1.73 8.19
C LYS A 66 -2.84 -0.38 8.14
N LEU A 67 -3.28 0.13 9.29
CA LEU A 67 -3.92 1.43 9.38
C LEU A 67 -2.93 2.55 9.08
N HIS A 68 -3.44 3.61 8.46
CA HIS A 68 -2.73 4.87 8.38
C HIS A 68 -2.61 5.50 9.78
N HIS A 69 -1.46 6.12 10.08
CA HIS A 69 -1.23 6.76 11.39
C HIS A 69 -2.30 7.81 11.74
N GLY A 70 -2.83 8.49 10.71
CA GLY A 70 -3.94 9.43 10.83
C GLY A 70 -5.22 8.80 11.42
N THR A 71 -5.56 7.56 11.03
CA THR A 71 -6.72 6.84 11.57
C THR A 71 -6.56 6.54 13.06
N SER A 72 -5.34 6.21 13.50
CA SER A 72 -5.08 5.89 14.92
C SER A 72 -4.93 7.10 15.83
N SER A 73 -4.50 8.25 15.29
CA SER A 73 -4.07 9.42 16.09
C SER A 73 -5.07 10.58 16.13
N ARG A 74 -5.96 10.69 15.14
CA ARG A 74 -6.88 11.83 15.03
C ARG A 74 -8.21 11.54 15.74
N PRO A 75 -8.70 12.42 16.64
CA PRO A 75 -9.99 12.23 17.31
C PRO A 75 -11.18 12.09 16.33
N GLN A 76 -11.12 12.78 15.19
CA GLN A 76 -12.16 12.71 14.15
C GLN A 76 -12.25 11.32 13.50
N GLU A 77 -11.19 10.52 13.57
CA GLU A 77 -11.12 9.16 13.01
C GLU A 77 -11.58 8.08 14.01
N ALA A 78 -12.06 8.45 15.20
CA ALA A 78 -12.44 7.48 16.24
C ALA A 78 -13.49 6.46 15.75
N ALA A 79 -14.42 6.88 14.88
CA ALA A 79 -15.40 5.98 14.27
C ALA A 79 -14.75 4.97 13.31
N SER A 80 -13.84 5.44 12.45
CA SER A 80 -13.06 4.58 11.54
C SER A 80 -12.20 3.59 12.33
N LEU A 81 -11.52 4.03 13.38
CA LEU A 81 -10.74 3.15 14.26
C LEU A 81 -11.62 2.10 14.95
N ALA A 82 -12.81 2.48 15.43
CA ALA A 82 -13.76 1.55 16.04
C ALA A 82 -14.26 0.51 15.04
N LEU A 83 -14.59 0.92 13.80
CA LEU A 83 -14.96 0.00 12.71
C LEU A 83 -13.84 -0.98 12.39
N ALA A 84 -12.61 -0.49 12.28
CA ALA A 84 -11.42 -1.30 12.03
C ALA A 84 -11.28 -2.39 13.11
N ARG A 85 -11.29 -2.00 14.39
CA ARG A 85 -11.16 -2.92 15.52
C ARG A 85 -12.32 -3.92 15.62
N ARG A 86 -13.52 -3.52 15.21
CA ARG A 86 -14.71 -4.38 15.23
C ARG A 86 -14.64 -5.49 14.18
N HIS A 87 -14.11 -5.21 12.99
CA HIS A 87 -14.21 -6.12 11.85
C HIS A 87 -12.87 -6.74 11.40
N LEU A 88 -11.72 -6.14 11.76
CA LEU A 88 -10.40 -6.53 11.30
C LEU A 88 -9.55 -7.02 12.49
N LYS A 89 -9.30 -8.33 12.54
CA LYS A 89 -8.66 -8.99 13.69
C LYS A 89 -7.14 -8.80 13.76
N GLN A 90 -6.47 -8.79 12.60
CA GLN A 90 -5.02 -8.64 12.49
C GLN A 90 -4.72 -7.21 12.05
N LEU A 91 -4.46 -6.33 13.02
CA LEU A 91 -4.38 -4.88 12.78
C LEU A 91 -3.05 -4.32 13.32
N THR A 92 -2.43 -3.41 12.59
CA THR A 92 -1.27 -2.63 13.04
C THR A 92 -1.30 -1.24 12.40
N ASP A 93 -0.75 -0.23 13.05
CA ASP A 93 -0.51 1.10 12.48
C ASP A 93 0.99 1.42 12.38
N SER A 94 1.83 0.44 12.71
CA SER A 94 3.26 0.66 12.87
C SER A 94 3.98 0.66 11.53
N ALA A 95 4.61 1.80 11.19
CA ALA A 95 5.40 1.93 9.98
C ALA A 95 6.62 0.99 9.95
N ARG A 96 7.15 0.59 11.12
CA ARG A 96 8.36 -0.26 11.24
C ARG A 96 8.23 -1.62 10.55
N HIS A 97 7.01 -2.15 10.48
CA HIS A 97 6.74 -3.47 9.92
C HIS A 97 6.33 -3.42 8.44
N THR A 98 6.33 -2.24 7.81
CA THR A 98 5.83 -2.07 6.43
C THR A 98 6.50 -3.03 5.45
N LEU A 99 7.83 -3.14 5.48
CA LEU A 99 8.56 -4.04 4.57
C LEU A 99 8.27 -5.52 4.87
N ALA A 100 8.18 -5.91 6.15
CA ALA A 100 7.80 -7.26 6.55
C ALA A 100 6.39 -7.64 6.07
N LEU A 101 5.43 -6.71 6.23
CA LEU A 101 4.05 -6.88 5.79
C LEU A 101 3.97 -7.01 4.26
N LEU A 102 4.65 -6.12 3.53
CA LEU A 102 4.72 -6.20 2.07
C LEU A 102 5.36 -7.52 1.63
N ALA A 103 6.48 -7.93 2.23
CA ALA A 103 7.14 -9.18 1.90
C ALA A 103 6.23 -10.40 2.11
N LYS A 104 5.41 -10.39 3.17
CA LYS A 104 4.47 -11.48 3.49
C LYS A 104 3.22 -11.47 2.61
N ALA A 105 2.79 -10.32 2.11
CA ALA A 105 1.57 -10.17 1.34
C ALA A 105 1.68 -10.81 -0.05
N ASP A 106 0.65 -11.56 -0.45
CA ASP A 106 0.42 -12.01 -1.82
C ASP A 106 -0.34 -10.93 -2.62
N TYR A 107 -1.26 -10.24 -1.95
CA TYR A 107 -2.06 -9.14 -2.49
C TYR A 107 -2.04 -7.93 -1.56
N VAL A 108 -2.12 -6.73 -2.15
CA VAL A 108 -2.32 -5.48 -1.42
C VAL A 108 -3.65 -4.87 -1.84
N LEU A 109 -4.53 -4.65 -0.87
CA LEU A 109 -5.74 -3.86 -1.04
C LEU A 109 -5.48 -2.46 -0.52
N THR A 110 -5.80 -1.44 -1.31
CA THR A 110 -5.69 -0.04 -0.88
C THR A 110 -6.70 0.81 -1.63
N ASP A 111 -6.73 2.11 -1.37
CA ASP A 111 -7.69 3.04 -1.95
C ASP A 111 -6.96 4.24 -2.59
N ASN A 112 -7.14 5.46 -2.07
CA ASN A 112 -6.53 6.69 -2.57
C ASN A 112 -5.22 6.99 -1.80
N SER A 113 -4.49 5.94 -1.42
CA SER A 113 -3.32 6.02 -0.56
C SER A 113 -2.04 6.07 -1.37
N GLY A 114 -1.05 6.85 -0.94
CA GLY A 114 0.31 6.77 -1.48
C GLY A 114 0.95 5.37 -1.30
N PHE A 115 0.39 4.52 -0.43
CA PHE A 115 0.82 3.13 -0.24
C PHE A 115 0.71 2.27 -1.50
N ILE A 116 -0.08 2.69 -2.50
CA ILE A 116 -0.10 2.10 -3.85
C ILE A 116 1.33 2.00 -4.40
N PHE A 117 2.10 3.08 -4.31
CA PHE A 117 3.43 3.16 -4.93
C PHE A 117 4.46 2.35 -4.17
N ASP A 118 4.37 2.25 -2.85
CA ASP A 118 5.20 1.32 -2.07
C ASP A 118 4.96 -0.13 -2.53
N ALA A 119 3.69 -0.51 -2.69
CA ALA A 119 3.30 -1.87 -3.10
C ALA A 119 3.68 -2.18 -4.55
N ILE A 120 3.48 -1.25 -5.48
CA ILE A 120 3.91 -1.40 -6.88
C ILE A 120 5.44 -1.49 -6.95
N HIS A 121 6.16 -0.62 -6.24
CA HIS A 121 7.63 -0.62 -6.21
C HIS A 121 8.19 -1.99 -5.83
N VAL A 122 7.55 -2.67 -4.88
CA VAL A 122 7.96 -3.99 -4.42
C VAL A 122 7.31 -5.17 -5.16
N ASP A 123 6.74 -4.91 -6.35
CA ASP A 123 6.15 -5.91 -7.25
C ASP A 123 4.96 -6.68 -6.66
N LYS A 124 4.10 -6.00 -5.89
CA LYS A 124 2.91 -6.63 -5.31
C LYS A 124 1.70 -6.54 -6.23
N ARG A 125 0.83 -7.53 -6.14
CA ARG A 125 -0.49 -7.54 -6.80
C ARG A 125 -1.40 -6.56 -6.07
N VAL A 126 -1.50 -5.34 -6.59
CA VAL A 126 -2.32 -4.27 -5.99
C VAL A 126 -3.72 -4.30 -6.58
N ILE A 127 -4.73 -4.31 -5.72
CA ILE A 127 -6.13 -4.11 -6.07
C ILE A 127 -6.61 -2.84 -5.37
N LEU A 128 -7.18 -1.93 -6.14
CA LEU A 128 -7.74 -0.69 -5.60
C LEU A 128 -9.19 -0.92 -5.20
N LEU A 129 -9.59 -0.38 -4.05
CA LEU A 129 -10.96 -0.43 -3.57
C LEU A 129 -11.65 0.88 -3.90
N ASP A 130 -12.78 0.77 -4.56
CA ASP A 130 -13.69 1.89 -4.83
C ASP A 130 -14.86 1.86 -3.85
N PHE A 131 -15.56 2.99 -3.71
CA PHE A 131 -16.81 3.06 -2.98
C PHE A 131 -17.73 4.15 -3.58
N PRO A 132 -19.06 3.97 -3.46
CA PRO A 132 -20.01 4.97 -3.94
C PRO A 132 -19.77 6.33 -3.30
N GLY A 133 -19.69 7.39 -4.11
CA GLY A 133 -19.43 8.75 -3.64
C GLY A 133 -17.95 9.16 -3.64
N MET A 134 -17.02 8.27 -4.02
CA MET A 134 -15.59 8.57 -3.98
C MET A 134 -15.19 9.66 -4.99
N THR A 135 -15.71 9.61 -6.21
CA THR A 135 -15.37 10.56 -7.29
C THR A 135 -15.75 11.98 -6.91
N GLU A 136 -16.90 12.17 -6.27
CA GLU A 136 -17.41 13.46 -5.79
C GLU A 136 -16.54 14.08 -4.68
N LEU A 137 -15.68 13.27 -4.03
CA LEU A 137 -14.73 13.73 -3.02
C LEU A 137 -13.39 14.18 -3.63
N LEU A 138 -13.14 13.92 -4.91
CA LEU A 138 -11.89 14.27 -5.60
C LEU A 138 -11.83 15.74 -6.04
N ASP A 139 -12.90 16.52 -5.92
CA ASP A 139 -13.03 17.91 -6.40
C ASP A 139 -12.15 18.96 -5.66
N GLY A 140 -10.96 18.58 -5.20
CA GLY A 140 -9.82 19.47 -4.96
C GLY A 140 -9.85 20.32 -3.68
N GLU A 141 -11.01 20.57 -3.07
CA GLU A 141 -11.10 21.46 -1.90
C GLU A 141 -11.07 20.74 -0.54
N LYS A 142 -11.24 19.41 -0.51
CA LYS A 142 -11.41 18.64 0.74
C LYS A 142 -10.44 17.46 0.91
N SER A 143 -9.69 17.14 -0.13
CA SER A 143 -8.92 15.91 -0.26
C SER A 143 -7.52 16.22 -0.79
N TYR A 144 -6.52 15.41 -0.40
CA TYR A 144 -5.16 15.50 -0.94
C TYR A 144 -5.02 14.83 -2.33
N SER A 145 -6.05 14.10 -2.77
CA SER A 145 -6.15 13.51 -4.11
C SER A 145 -7.14 14.29 -4.97
N THR A 146 -6.76 14.51 -6.23
CA THR A 146 -7.55 15.13 -7.29
C THR A 146 -7.69 14.17 -8.47
N PRO A 147 -8.58 14.41 -9.45
CA PRO A 147 -8.70 13.54 -10.62
C PRO A 147 -7.39 13.38 -11.41
N ASP A 148 -6.52 14.39 -11.35
CA ASP A 148 -5.21 14.39 -11.99
C ASP A 148 -4.08 13.78 -11.16
N SER A 149 -4.35 13.41 -9.90
CA SER A 149 -3.33 12.87 -9.00
C SER A 149 -2.87 11.48 -9.44
N ALA A 150 -1.63 11.13 -9.10
CA ALA A 150 -1.03 9.87 -9.53
C ALA A 150 -1.82 8.63 -9.05
N ASP A 151 -2.39 8.70 -7.84
CA ASP A 151 -3.25 7.66 -7.26
C ASP A 151 -4.60 7.51 -7.98
N GLN A 152 -5.03 8.51 -8.76
CA GLN A 152 -6.19 8.40 -9.63
C GLN A 152 -5.81 7.90 -11.02
N ARG A 153 -4.75 8.44 -11.62
CA ARG A 153 -4.26 7.99 -12.94
C ARG A 153 -3.92 6.50 -12.96
N ILE A 154 -3.37 5.99 -11.86
CA ILE A 154 -3.01 4.58 -11.75
C ILE A 154 -4.22 3.62 -11.78
N ARG A 155 -5.44 4.12 -11.50
CA ARG A 155 -6.69 3.34 -11.57
C ARG A 155 -7.05 2.91 -12.98
N GLU A 156 -6.51 3.56 -14.01
CA GLU A 156 -6.68 3.13 -15.41
C GLU A 156 -5.92 1.84 -15.72
N ILE A 157 -4.97 1.46 -14.86
CA ILE A 157 -4.04 0.36 -15.10
C ILE A 157 -4.22 -0.76 -14.06
N LEU A 158 -4.34 -0.40 -12.78
CA LEU A 158 -4.55 -1.36 -11.71
C LEU A 158 -6.00 -1.86 -11.69
N PRO A 159 -6.24 -3.13 -11.32
CA PRO A 159 -7.59 -3.61 -11.11
C PRO A 159 -8.27 -2.87 -9.95
N VAL A 160 -9.54 -2.52 -10.17
CA VAL A 160 -10.38 -1.83 -9.20
C VAL A 160 -11.55 -2.75 -8.83
N ALA A 161 -11.78 -2.94 -7.52
CA ALA A 161 -12.93 -3.65 -7.00
C ALA A 161 -13.98 -2.66 -6.48
N HIS A 162 -15.20 -2.77 -6.97
CA HIS A 162 -16.34 -1.96 -6.52
C HIS A 162 -17.20 -2.71 -5.50
N ASP A 163 -17.15 -4.05 -5.52
CA ASP A 163 -17.87 -4.91 -4.60
C ASP A 163 -17.12 -6.21 -4.25
N VAL A 164 -17.71 -7.01 -3.36
CA VAL A 164 -17.10 -8.24 -2.86
C VAL A 164 -17.00 -9.32 -3.94
N ALA A 165 -17.91 -9.36 -4.90
CA ALA A 165 -17.88 -10.35 -5.97
C ALA A 165 -16.71 -10.07 -6.92
N GLU A 166 -16.53 -8.81 -7.32
CA GLU A 166 -15.36 -8.37 -8.09
C GLU A 166 -14.07 -8.61 -7.32
N LEU A 167 -14.02 -8.24 -6.04
CA LEU A 167 -12.83 -8.49 -5.22
C LEU A 167 -12.47 -9.98 -5.18
N ARG A 168 -13.46 -10.87 -5.03
CA ARG A 168 -13.22 -12.32 -5.06
C ARG A 168 -12.69 -12.79 -6.40
N TYR A 169 -13.21 -12.26 -7.50
CA TYR A 169 -12.69 -12.56 -8.84
C TYR A 169 -11.22 -12.12 -8.99
N LEU A 170 -10.88 -10.90 -8.58
CA LEU A 170 -9.52 -10.36 -8.65
C LEU A 170 -8.51 -11.10 -7.77
N LEU A 171 -8.97 -11.64 -6.63
CA LEU A 171 -8.18 -12.50 -5.75
C LEU A 171 -8.04 -13.94 -6.26
N SER A 172 -8.84 -14.36 -7.24
CA SER A 172 -8.81 -15.73 -7.76
C SER A 172 -7.63 -15.97 -8.71
N GLU A 173 -7.26 -17.24 -8.88
CA GLU A 173 -6.23 -17.66 -9.83
C GLU A 173 -6.63 -17.45 -11.31
N VAL A 174 -7.93 -17.23 -11.58
CA VAL A 174 -8.46 -17.04 -12.93
C VAL A 174 -8.15 -15.63 -13.46
N PHE A 175 -7.93 -14.65 -12.57
CA PHE A 175 -7.60 -13.29 -12.99
C PHE A 175 -6.18 -13.23 -13.55
N ASP A 176 -6.04 -12.69 -14.77
CA ASP A 176 -4.77 -12.60 -15.47
C ASP A 176 -3.89 -11.47 -14.91
N TRP A 177 -3.19 -11.80 -13.82
CA TRP A 177 -2.18 -10.93 -13.23
C TRP A 177 -0.97 -10.71 -14.15
N VAL A 178 -0.69 -11.59 -15.11
CA VAL A 178 0.46 -11.45 -16.00
C VAL A 178 0.27 -10.24 -16.92
N ALA A 179 -0.95 -10.08 -17.47
CA ALA A 179 -1.29 -8.91 -18.29
C ALA A 179 -1.18 -7.59 -17.52
N VAL A 180 -1.57 -7.56 -16.24
CA VAL A 180 -1.42 -6.36 -15.38
C VAL A 180 0.05 -6.09 -15.08
N GLN A 181 0.83 -7.12 -14.75
CA GLN A 181 2.24 -6.97 -14.40
C GLN A 181 3.11 -6.42 -15.55
N ALA A 182 2.78 -6.79 -16.80
CA ALA A 182 3.45 -6.22 -17.97
C ALA A 182 3.31 -4.70 -18.03
N LYS A 183 2.12 -4.16 -17.73
CA LYS A 183 1.87 -2.71 -17.67
C LYS A 183 2.52 -2.07 -16.45
N LEU A 184 2.54 -2.75 -15.30
CA LEU A 184 3.16 -2.24 -14.07
C LEU A 184 4.67 -2.07 -14.18
N ALA A 185 5.35 -2.85 -15.03
CA ALA A 185 6.78 -2.67 -15.27
C ALA A 185 7.10 -1.27 -15.82
N GLU A 186 6.25 -0.73 -16.71
CA GLU A 186 6.40 0.63 -17.25
C GLU A 186 6.11 1.69 -16.19
N ILE A 187 5.06 1.50 -15.39
CA ILE A 187 4.68 2.41 -14.29
C ILE A 187 5.79 2.51 -13.25
N ARG A 188 6.40 1.39 -12.84
CA ARG A 188 7.47 1.40 -11.83
C ARG A 188 8.63 2.29 -12.23
N HIS A 189 8.96 2.29 -13.52
CA HIS A 189 10.00 3.16 -14.04
C HIS A 189 9.63 4.64 -13.92
N HIS A 190 8.34 4.98 -14.09
CA HIS A 190 7.87 6.37 -14.06
C HIS A 190 7.55 6.90 -12.66
N TYR A 191 6.90 6.10 -11.81
CA TYR A 191 6.32 6.53 -10.53
C TYR A 191 7.09 6.11 -9.29
N CYS A 192 8.03 5.17 -9.40
CA CYS A 192 8.74 4.63 -8.25
C CYS A 192 10.22 5.04 -8.29
N ASP A 193 11.10 4.16 -8.79
CA ASP A 193 12.52 4.44 -8.99
C ASP A 193 12.89 3.94 -10.37
N ALA A 194 13.18 4.86 -11.31
CA ALA A 194 13.56 4.51 -12.68
C ALA A 194 14.72 3.50 -12.75
N PHE A 195 15.59 3.48 -11.73
CA PHE A 195 16.76 2.62 -11.65
C PHE A 195 16.52 1.32 -10.88
N MET A 196 15.50 1.28 -10.01
CA MET A 196 15.17 0.14 -9.14
C MET A 196 16.38 -0.46 -8.40
N ASP A 197 17.38 0.36 -8.06
CA ASP A 197 18.66 -0.10 -7.49
C ASP A 197 18.84 0.30 -6.02
N GLY A 198 17.87 1.02 -5.48
CA GLY A 198 17.87 1.48 -4.10
C GLY A 198 18.82 2.63 -3.81
N LYS A 199 19.50 3.19 -4.82
CA LYS A 199 20.52 4.22 -4.63
C LYS A 199 19.98 5.64 -4.81
N ALA A 200 18.67 5.84 -4.74
CA ALA A 200 18.06 7.16 -4.87
C ALA A 200 18.65 8.17 -3.86
N GLY A 201 18.88 7.74 -2.61
CA GLY A 201 19.52 8.57 -1.59
C GLY A 201 20.98 8.92 -1.89
N GLU A 202 21.75 7.97 -2.43
CA GLU A 202 23.13 8.20 -2.89
C GLU A 202 23.16 9.21 -4.05
N ARG A 203 22.30 9.03 -5.05
CA ARG A 203 22.14 9.96 -6.19
C ARG A 203 21.78 11.37 -5.72
N ALA A 204 20.80 11.48 -4.81
CA ALA A 204 20.39 12.77 -4.25
C ALA A 204 21.54 13.45 -3.49
N ALA A 205 22.29 12.69 -2.68
CA ALA A 205 23.42 13.22 -1.93
C ALA A 205 24.54 13.74 -2.85
N ILE A 206 24.85 13.02 -3.94
CA ILE A 206 25.84 13.46 -4.94
C ILE A 206 25.44 14.81 -5.53
N VAL A 207 24.20 14.94 -6.01
CA VAL A 207 23.69 16.19 -6.62
C VAL A 207 23.73 17.36 -5.63
N ILE A 208 23.36 17.13 -4.36
CA ILE A 208 23.42 18.18 -3.33
C ILE A 208 24.86 18.63 -3.08
N VAL A 209 25.80 17.69 -2.98
CA VAL A 209 27.22 18.01 -2.77
C VAL A 209 27.79 18.78 -3.94
N GLU A 210 27.46 18.38 -5.18
CA GLU A 210 27.88 19.08 -6.40
C GLU A 210 27.30 20.50 -6.49
N ALA A 211 26.05 20.72 -6.09
CA ALA A 211 25.42 22.04 -6.11
C ALA A 211 25.95 23.02 -5.05
N LEU A 212 26.60 22.52 -4.01
CA LEU A 212 27.21 23.31 -2.94
C LEU A 212 28.72 23.57 -3.18
N GLY A 213 29.28 23.05 -4.28
CA GLY A 213 30.68 23.17 -4.69
C GLY A 213 30.98 24.43 -5.50
#